data_AF-A0AAX3Y620-F1
#
_entry.id   AF-A0AAX3Y620-F1
#
_cell.length_a   1.000
_cell.length_b   1.000
_cell.length_c   1.000
_cell.angle_alpha   90.00
_cell.angle_beta   90.00
_cell.angle_gamma   90.00
#
_symmetry.space_group_name_H-M   'P 1'
#
loop_
_entity.id
_entity.type
_entity.pdbx_description
1 polymer ?
#
loop_
_entity_poly.entity_id
_entity_poly.type
_entity_poly.pdbx_seq_one_letter_code
_entity_poly.pdbx_strand_id
1 'polypeptide(L)' 'MDNPFIPGLCHVGPSARRALIARATGDDKAYAAERQRQTAEYEKTGPPSLGSVIAPGHVHHSTPRAAGAD' A
#
# COMPACT_ATOMS: atom_id res chain seq x y z
N MET A 1 6.11 -9.64 -2.89
CA MET A 1 6.70 -8.77 -3.93
C MET A 1 6.60 -7.33 -3.45
N ASP A 2 7.58 -6.90 -2.65
CA ASP A 2 7.86 -5.48 -2.45
C ASP A 2 8.39 -4.94 -3.77
N ASN A 3 7.72 -3.93 -4.36
CA ASN A 3 8.26 -3.22 -5.51
C ASN A 3 8.99 -1.98 -4.97
N PRO A 4 10.33 -1.97 -4.92
CA PRO A 4 11.11 -0.87 -4.34
C PRO A 4 11.02 0.43 -5.15
N PHE A 5 10.48 0.40 -6.37
CA PHE A 5 10.42 1.54 -7.27
C PHE A 5 9.16 2.41 -7.09
N ILE A 6 8.20 1.97 -6.27
CA ILE A 6 6.97 2.73 -6.03
C ILE A 6 7.02 3.28 -4.59
N PRO A 7 7.20 4.60 -4.44
CA PRO A 7 7.36 5.21 -3.13
C PRO A 7 6.13 4.94 -2.25
N GLY A 8 6.37 4.63 -0.98
CA GLY A 8 5.33 4.45 0.03
C GLY A 8 4.61 3.09 0.05
N LEU A 9 4.88 2.16 -0.89
CA LEU A 9 4.28 0.81 -0.83
C LEU A 9 4.70 0.01 0.41
N CYS A 10 5.82 0.35 1.02
CA CYS A 10 6.28 -0.24 2.28
C CYS A 10 5.31 -0.02 3.44
N HIS A 11 4.46 1.02 3.38
CA HIS A 11 3.43 1.31 4.38
C HIS A 11 2.12 0.55 4.11
N VAL A 12 1.96 -0.02 2.92
CA VAL A 12 0.71 -0.61 2.48
C VAL A 12 0.73 -2.12 2.68
N GLY A 13 -0.34 -2.62 3.29
CA GLY A 13 -0.58 -4.03 3.53
C GLY A 13 -0.62 -4.83 2.22
N PRO A 14 -0.27 -6.14 2.25
CA PRO A 14 -0.11 -6.96 1.04
C PRO A 14 -1.35 -7.03 0.14
N SER A 15 -2.56 -6.93 0.71
CA SER A 15 -3.83 -6.93 -0.02
C SER A 15 -4.02 -5.63 -0.80
N ALA A 16 -3.86 -4.48 -0.15
CA ALA A 16 -4.02 -3.16 -0.77
C ALA A 16 -2.89 -2.81 -1.76
N ARG A 17 -1.75 -3.49 -1.69
CA ARG A 17 -0.57 -3.22 -2.51
C ARG A 17 -0.76 -3.50 -4.01
N ARG A 18 -1.55 -4.51 -4.38
CA ARG A 18 -1.66 -4.98 -5.77
C ARG A 18 -2.24 -3.93 -6.71
N ALA A 19 -3.30 -3.25 -6.28
CA ALA A 19 -3.93 -2.18 -7.04
C ALA A 19 -2.98 -0.98 -7.22
N LEU A 20 -2.20 -0.64 -6.19
CA LEU A 20 -1.24 0.45 -6.25
C LEU A 20 -0.07 0.14 -7.19
N ILE A 21 0.41 -1.11 -7.20
CA ILE A 21 1.42 -1.56 -8.16
C ILE A 21 0.88 -1.44 -9.58
N ALA A 22 -0.28 -2.02 -9.85
CA ALA A 22 -0.90 -1.99 -11.18
C ALA A 22 -1.11 -0.55 -11.68
N ARG A 23 -1.59 0.35 -10.81
CA ARG A 23 -1.76 1.76 -11.13
C ARG A 23 -0.42 2.46 -11.41
N ALA A 24 0.62 2.18 -10.64
CA ALA A 24 1.93 2.79 -10.83
C ALA A 24 2.66 2.29 -12.08
N THR A 25 2.39 1.06 -12.52
CA THR A 25 2.96 0.47 -13.74
C THR A 25 2.13 0.70 -14.99
N GLY A 26 0.96 1.34 -14.88
CA GLY A 26 0.03 1.56 -16.00
C GLY A 26 -0.68 0.29 -16.50
N ASP A 27 -0.77 -0.75 -15.66
CA ASP A 27 -1.51 -1.98 -15.99
C ASP A 27 -2.99 -1.82 -15.61
N ASP A 28 -3.75 -1.16 -16.48
CA ASP A 28 -5.16 -0.87 -16.27
C ASP A 28 -6.01 -2.15 -16.12
N LYS A 29 -5.61 -3.24 -16.78
CA LYS A 29 -6.32 -4.52 -16.70
C LYS A 29 -6.15 -5.15 -15.32
N ALA A 30 -4.92 -5.19 -14.81
CA ALA A 30 -4.65 -5.68 -13.46
C ALA A 30 -5.31 -4.78 -12.40
N TYR A 31 -5.32 -3.46 -12.62
CA TYR A 31 -5.99 -2.52 -11.72
C TYR A 31 -7.51 -2.75 -11.67
N ALA A 32 -8.17 -2.91 -12.82
CA ALA A 32 -9.60 -3.16 -12.90
C ALA A 32 -9.99 -4.50 -12.24
N ALA A 33 -9.21 -5.56 -12.50
CA ALA A 33 -9.45 -6.89 -11.91
C ALA A 33 -9.32 -6.86 -10.37
N GLU A 34 -8.30 -6.19 -9.85
CA GLU A 34 -8.10 -6.07 -8.40
C GLU A 34 -9.18 -5.21 -7.75
N ARG A 35 -9.62 -4.12 -8.41
CA ARG A 35 -10.76 -3.31 -7.95
C ARG A 35 -12.04 -4.14 -7.87
N GLN A 36 -12.34 -4.93 -8.89
CA GLN A 36 -13.53 -5.79 -8.90
C GLN A 36 -13.48 -6.81 -7.76
N ARG A 37 -12.31 -7.42 -7.51
CA ARG A 37 -12.11 -8.34 -6.39
C ARG A 37 -12.33 -7.65 -5.04
N GLN A 38 -11.77 -6.46 -4.85
CA GLN A 38 -11.92 -5.70 -3.59
C GLN A 38 -13.39 -5.31 -3.34
N THR A 39 -14.12 -4.93 -4.39
CA THR A 39 -15.56 -4.66 -4.30
C THR A 39 -16.34 -5.91 -3.89
N ALA A 40 -16.08 -7.06 -4.52
CA ALA A 40 -16.76 -8.31 -4.17
C ALA A 40 -16.47 -8.75 -2.72
N GLU A 41 -15.23 -8.58 -2.25
CA GLU A 41 -14.87 -8.87 -0.86
C GLU A 41 -15.59 -7.91 0.11
N TYR A 42 -15.65 -6.62 -0.22
CA TYR A 42 -16.37 -5.62 0.57
C TYR A 42 -17.86 -5.96 0.69
N GLU A 43 -18.50 -6.35 -0.41
CA GLU A 43 -19.92 -6.73 -0.42
C GLU A 43 -20.18 -7.99 0.44
N LYS A 44 -19.22 -8.91 0.48
CA LYS A 44 -19.33 -10.17 1.22
C LYS A 44 -19.03 -10.02 2.72
N THR A 45 -17.99 -9.28 3.08
CA THR A 45 -17.44 -9.25 4.44
C THR A 45 -17.49 -7.88 5.10
N GLY A 46 -17.90 -6.85 4.36
CA GLY A 46 -17.82 -5.46 4.80
C GLY A 46 -16.42 -4.87 4.65
N PRO A 47 -16.17 -3.67 5.21
CA PRO A 47 -14.89 -2.98 5.11
C PRO A 47 -13.72 -3.79 5.70
N PRO A 48 -12.54 -3.77 5.06
CA PRO A 48 -11.36 -4.40 5.62
C PRO A 48 -10.92 -3.70 6.91
N SER A 49 -10.33 -4.46 7.83
CA SER A 49 -9.73 -3.89 9.04
C SER A 49 -8.53 -3.00 8.71
N LEU A 50 -8.31 -1.93 9.49
CA LEU A 50 -7.19 -1.01 9.27
C LEU A 50 -5.83 -1.71 9.24
N GLY A 51 -5.61 -2.71 10.11
CA GLY A 51 -4.37 -3.49 10.15
C GLY A 51 -4.12 -4.37 8.92
N SER A 52 -5.13 -4.59 8.07
CA SER A 52 -4.96 -5.28 6.78
C SER A 52 -4.56 -4.34 5.64
N VAL A 53 -4.84 -3.04 5.80
CA VAL A 53 -4.53 -1.98 4.82
C VAL A 53 -3.17 -1.34 5.12
N ILE A 54 -2.83 -1.21 6.40
CA ILE A 54 -1.57 -0.63 6.88
C ILE A 54 -0.62 -1.78 7.26
N ALA A 55 0.59 -1.78 6.73
CA ALA A 55 1.58 -2.80 7.09
C ALA A 55 2.01 -2.65 8.57
N PRO A 56 1.88 -3.69 9.42
CA PRO A 56 2.35 -3.62 10.80
C PRO A 56 3.88 -3.57 10.83
N GLY A 57 4.44 -2.62 11.59
CA GLY A 57 5.88 -2.58 11.89
C GLY A 57 6.77 -1.70 11.00
N HIS A 58 6.21 -0.92 10.06
CA HIS A 58 7.02 0.09 9.36
C HIS A 58 7.20 1.35 10.22
N VAL A 59 8.14 1.28 11.17
CA VAL A 59 8.63 2.46 11.89
C VAL A 59 9.55 3.27 10.99
N HIS A 60 9.18 4.52 10.72
CA HIS A 60 10.14 5.48 10.18
C HIS A 60 11.25 5.66 11.22
N HIS A 61 12.45 5.17 10.95
CA HIS A 61 13.62 5.72 11.61
C HIS A 61 13.82 7.13 11.05
N SER A 62 13.08 8.09 11.62
CA SER A 62 13.37 9.49 11.45
C SER A 62 14.70 9.73 12.14
N THR A 63 15.82 9.66 11.42
CA THR A 63 17.05 10.26 11.94
C THR A 63 16.74 11.74 12.20
N PRO A 64 16.77 12.22 13.46
CA PRO A 64 16.54 13.63 13.71
C PRO A 64 17.61 14.40 12.94
N ARG A 65 17.18 15.33 12.09
CA ARG A 65 18.07 16.31 11.46
C ARG A 65 18.80 17.00 12.60
N ALA A 66 20.11 16.83 12.68
CA ALA A 66 20.94 17.50 13.68
C ALA A 66 20.63 18.99 13.60
N ALA A 67 20.08 19.52 14.69
CA ALA A 67 19.84 20.94 14.83
C ALA A 67 21.20 21.62 15.05
N GLY A 68 21.56 22.55 14.16
CA GLY A 68 22.53 23.60 14.43
C GLY A 68 23.98 23.28 14.06
N ALA A 69 24.43 23.84 12.95
CA ALA A 69 25.78 24.37 12.77
C ALA A 69 25.73 25.37 11.60
N ASP A 70 25.44 26.63 11.90
CA ASP A 70 25.98 27.84 11.27
C ASP A 70 25.50 29.06 12.06
#